data_AF-A0A2S5LII4-F1
#
_entry.id   AF-A0A2S5LII4-F1
#
_cell.length_a   1.000
_cell.length_b   1.000
_cell.length_c   1.000
_cell.angle_alpha   90.00
_cell.angle_beta   90.00
_cell.angle_gamma   90.00
#
_symmetry.space_group_name_H-M   'P 1'
#
loop_
_entity.id
_entity.type
_entity.pdbx_description
1 polymer ?
#
loop_
_entity_poly.entity_id
_entity_poly.type
_entity_poly.pdbx_seq_one_letter_code
_entity_poly.pdbx_strand_id
1 'polypeptide(L)'
;MLWNAVALEMNRRDHTGRMNAKNNRGPTASSRALAIIHLAMHDAFFGLTGRPPISSALAGLSGAINPYSNVAPHAPQPWSADNEGAAVSGAAAATMTALYPDFRTLVDDMLRGFQFGAGNPAFDFGFKVGAAIVDSRKSDGSSDSGGVDPIDAYWRHREDPTDFTQGLLGPRWGAVKLFSAAAIPPQNAHPAPRSAAYNNAHDEVRVKGSKNPTSGTPGVTFSQRSPFETIVGFYWAYDGASQIGTPPRLYNQIVRDIIARNITGSDRAAASARLLALINVAMGDAGIA
;
A
#
# COMPACT_ATOMS: atom_id res chain seq x y z
N MET A 1 1.55 15.51 -0.68
CA MET A 1 2.84 14.94 -1.14
C MET A 1 3.84 14.67 -0.02
N LEU A 2 4.03 15.57 0.95
CA LEU A 2 4.92 15.34 2.09
C LEU A 2 4.52 14.07 2.88
N TRP A 3 3.27 14.00 3.34
CA TRP A 3 2.78 12.87 4.15
C TRP A 3 2.87 11.51 3.44
N ASN A 4 2.69 11.47 2.12
CA ASN A 4 2.99 10.27 1.36
C ASN A 4 4.48 9.90 1.47
N ALA A 5 5.42 10.84 1.31
CA ALA A 5 6.84 10.55 1.51
C ALA A 5 7.17 10.07 2.93
N VAL A 6 6.51 10.61 3.96
CA VAL A 6 6.64 10.15 5.34
C VAL A 6 6.13 8.70 5.49
N ALA A 7 4.99 8.36 4.90
CA ALA A 7 4.47 6.99 4.89
C ALA A 7 5.44 6.01 4.22
N LEU A 8 6.06 6.41 3.11
CA LEU A 8 7.07 5.61 2.40
C LEU A 8 8.36 5.46 3.21
N GLU A 9 8.74 6.48 3.97
CA GLU A 9 9.88 6.42 4.88
C GLU A 9 9.62 5.48 6.05
N MET A 10 8.40 5.49 6.62
CA MET A 10 7.99 4.54 7.65
C MET A 10 8.01 3.10 7.13
N ASN A 11 7.46 2.85 5.94
CA ASN A 11 7.52 1.53 5.31
C ASN A 11 8.97 1.02 5.19
N ARG A 12 9.87 1.88 4.69
CA ARG A 12 11.29 1.58 4.54
C ARG A 12 11.97 1.29 5.88
N ARG A 13 11.71 2.11 6.90
CA ARG A 13 12.29 1.97 8.25
C ARG A 13 11.77 0.74 8.97
N ASP A 14 10.49 0.41 8.81
CA ASP A 14 9.89 -0.78 9.41
C ASP A 14 10.61 -2.04 8.93
N HIS A 15 10.94 -2.11 7.63
CA HIS A 15 11.64 -3.24 7.01
C HIS A 15 13.17 -3.17 7.12
N THR A 16 13.71 -2.20 7.87
CA THR A 16 15.17 -2.02 8.01
C THR A 16 15.73 -2.81 9.20
N GLY A 17 16.89 -3.44 8.99
CA GLY A 17 17.57 -4.23 10.02
C GLY A 17 17.46 -5.72 9.74
N ARG A 18 16.94 -6.52 10.67
CA ARG A 18 16.84 -7.99 10.56
C ARG A 18 15.72 -8.48 9.61
N MET A 19 15.23 -7.63 8.71
CA MET A 19 14.08 -7.91 7.82
C MET A 19 12.80 -8.39 8.54
N ASN A 20 12.67 -8.04 9.83
CA ASN A 20 11.52 -8.39 10.67
C ASN A 20 10.75 -7.11 10.97
N ALA A 21 10.00 -6.65 9.97
CA ALA A 21 9.14 -5.49 10.14
C ALA A 21 8.24 -5.65 11.37
N LYS A 22 8.22 -4.61 12.21
CA LYS A 22 7.59 -4.65 13.54
C LYS A 22 6.12 -4.30 13.48
N ASN A 23 5.74 -3.44 12.54
CA ASN A 23 4.44 -2.82 12.51
C ASN A 23 3.57 -3.39 11.37
N ASN A 24 4.02 -3.29 10.12
CA ASN A 24 3.25 -3.69 8.93
C ASN A 24 4.11 -4.53 7.99
N ARG A 25 4.39 -5.77 8.41
CA ARG A 25 5.29 -6.70 7.72
C ARG A 25 4.77 -7.13 6.35
N GLY A 26 5.66 -7.02 5.36
CA GLY A 26 5.45 -7.57 4.03
C GLY A 26 4.52 -6.74 3.14
N PRO A 27 4.35 -7.15 1.88
CA PRO A 27 3.59 -6.38 0.89
C PRO A 27 2.11 -6.20 1.28
N THR A 28 1.49 -7.20 1.90
CA THR A 28 0.07 -7.23 2.23
C THR A 28 -0.29 -6.25 3.36
N ALA A 29 0.40 -6.31 4.50
CA ALA A 29 0.16 -5.38 5.61
C ALA A 29 0.57 -3.95 5.25
N SER A 30 1.65 -3.79 4.50
CA SER A 30 2.12 -2.45 4.10
C SER A 30 1.20 -1.76 3.07
N SER A 31 0.62 -2.48 2.10
CA SER A 31 -0.38 -1.90 1.19
C SER A 31 -1.65 -1.49 1.94
N ARG A 32 -2.11 -2.32 2.89
CA ARG A 32 -3.23 -1.99 3.79
C ARG A 32 -2.95 -0.71 4.60
N ALA A 33 -1.76 -0.58 5.19
CA ALA A 33 -1.40 0.61 5.95
C ALA A 33 -1.41 1.88 5.08
N LEU A 34 -0.88 1.80 3.86
CA LEU A 34 -0.91 2.91 2.91
C LEU A 34 -2.34 3.26 2.47
N ALA A 35 -3.23 2.27 2.29
CA ALA A 35 -4.63 2.51 1.98
C ALA A 35 -5.33 3.31 3.09
N ILE A 36 -5.16 2.90 4.35
CA ILE A 36 -5.73 3.58 5.53
C ILE A 36 -5.24 5.03 5.61
N ILE A 37 -3.93 5.25 5.49
CA ILE A 37 -3.32 6.58 5.55
C ILE A 37 -3.87 7.50 4.45
N HIS A 38 -3.96 7.03 3.21
CA HIS A 38 -4.40 7.86 2.08
C HIS A 38 -5.90 8.06 2.04
N LEU A 39 -6.71 7.10 2.50
CA LEU A 39 -8.15 7.31 2.71
C LEU A 39 -8.40 8.40 3.75
N ALA A 40 -7.66 8.38 4.86
CA ALA A 40 -7.82 9.41 5.89
C ALA A 40 -7.43 10.81 5.40
N MET A 41 -6.31 10.92 4.70
CA MET A 41 -5.92 12.20 4.09
C MET A 41 -6.91 12.65 3.01
N HIS A 42 -7.48 11.73 2.24
CA HIS A 42 -8.52 12.03 1.26
C HIS A 42 -9.77 12.60 1.93
N ASP A 43 -10.29 11.92 2.94
CA ASP A 43 -11.52 12.33 3.62
C ASP A 43 -11.36 13.62 4.41
N ALA A 44 -10.20 13.84 5.01
CA ALA A 44 -9.89 15.12 5.65
C ALA A 44 -9.78 16.26 4.64
N PHE A 45 -9.28 15.99 3.42
CA PHE A 45 -9.13 16.99 2.36
C PHE A 45 -10.46 17.36 1.68
N PHE A 46 -11.28 16.35 1.35
CA PHE A 46 -12.56 16.52 0.68
C PHE A 46 -13.73 16.73 1.65
N GLY A 47 -13.53 16.50 2.95
CA GLY A 47 -14.53 16.73 3.99
C GLY A 47 -14.62 18.18 4.49
N LEU A 48 -13.71 19.07 4.08
CA LEU A 48 -13.80 20.50 4.40
C LEU A 48 -14.97 21.16 3.68
N THR A 49 -15.67 22.08 4.36
CA THR A 49 -16.83 22.78 3.81
C THR A 49 -16.43 24.03 3.03
N GLY A 50 -17.29 24.46 2.10
CA GLY A 50 -17.05 25.68 1.33
C GLY A 50 -15.86 25.60 0.36
N ARG A 51 -15.35 24.40 0.09
CA ARG A 51 -14.32 24.18 -0.93
C ARG A 51 -14.87 24.59 -2.30
N PRO A 52 -14.16 25.42 -3.08
CA PRO A 52 -14.55 25.70 -4.45
C PRO A 52 -14.72 24.40 -5.24
N PRO A 53 -15.76 24.29 -6.09
CA PRO A 53 -15.87 23.14 -7.00
C PRO A 53 -14.56 22.97 -7.76
N ILE A 54 -14.07 21.74 -7.82
CA ILE A 54 -12.86 21.45 -8.60
C ILE A 54 -13.27 21.49 -10.07
N SER A 55 -13.12 22.64 -10.70
CA SER A 55 -13.39 22.84 -12.13
C SER A 55 -12.19 22.39 -12.97
N SER A 56 -11.70 21.17 -12.71
CA SER A 56 -10.56 20.61 -13.41
C SER A 56 -11.00 19.90 -14.69
N ALA A 57 -10.22 20.04 -15.77
CA ALA A 57 -10.41 19.23 -16.98
C ALA A 57 -10.01 17.75 -16.77
N LEU A 58 -9.39 17.42 -15.64
CA LEU A 58 -9.05 16.04 -15.30
C LEU A 58 -10.33 15.26 -14.98
N ALA A 59 -10.58 14.18 -15.73
CA ALA A 59 -11.80 13.38 -15.60
C ALA A 59 -12.06 12.87 -14.16
N GLY A 60 -11.00 12.56 -13.40
CA GLY A 60 -11.11 12.11 -12.00
C GLY A 60 -11.44 13.22 -10.99
N LEU A 61 -11.50 14.48 -11.43
CA LEU A 61 -11.74 15.67 -10.62
C LEU A 61 -12.87 16.56 -11.18
N SER A 62 -13.45 16.23 -12.33
CA SER A 62 -14.43 17.07 -13.03
C SER A 62 -15.81 17.15 -12.35
N GLY A 63 -16.01 16.39 -11.26
CA GLY A 63 -17.24 16.36 -10.47
C GLY A 63 -16.98 16.44 -8.97
N ALA A 64 -18.06 16.54 -8.20
CA ALA A 64 -17.98 16.54 -6.74
C ALA A 64 -17.36 15.24 -6.23
N ILE A 65 -16.41 15.37 -5.30
CA ILE A 65 -15.74 14.22 -4.65
C ILE A 65 -16.25 14.14 -3.23
N ASN A 66 -16.94 13.05 -2.92
CA ASN A 66 -17.39 12.77 -1.57
C ASN A 66 -16.29 12.03 -0.79
N PRO A 67 -16.17 12.30 0.53
CA PRO A 67 -15.42 11.44 1.43
C PRO A 67 -15.88 9.97 1.32
N TYR A 68 -14.94 9.05 1.52
CA TYR A 68 -15.20 7.61 1.55
C TYR A 68 -15.96 7.20 2.80
N SER A 69 -15.59 7.75 3.96
CA SER A 69 -16.21 7.54 5.26
C SER A 69 -17.24 8.63 5.57
N ASN A 70 -18.14 8.34 6.51
CA ASN A 70 -19.06 9.35 7.03
C ASN A 70 -18.33 10.30 7.98
N VAL A 71 -17.91 11.46 7.46
CA VAL A 71 -17.22 12.50 8.24
C VAL A 71 -18.15 13.43 9.01
N ALA A 72 -19.47 13.36 8.80
CA ALA A 72 -20.46 14.25 9.42
C ALA A 72 -20.44 14.27 10.96
N PRO A 73 -20.11 13.19 11.69
CA PRO A 73 -19.96 13.23 13.15
C PRO A 73 -18.84 14.17 13.64
N HIS A 74 -17.97 14.62 12.76
CA HIS A 74 -16.87 15.54 13.07
C HIS A 74 -17.22 16.89 12.46
N ALA A 75 -17.37 17.93 13.28
CA ALA A 75 -17.72 19.28 12.85
C ALA A 75 -16.76 19.77 11.74
N PRO A 76 -17.17 19.80 10.46
CA PRO A 76 -16.27 20.13 9.37
C PRO A 76 -15.81 21.58 9.46
N GLN A 77 -14.56 21.83 9.09
CA GLN A 77 -14.01 23.18 9.08
C GLN A 77 -14.12 23.80 7.68
N PRO A 78 -14.26 25.15 7.58
CA PRO A 78 -14.29 25.82 6.29
C PRO A 78 -12.95 25.69 5.59
N TRP A 79 -12.99 25.57 4.27
CA TRP A 79 -11.80 25.48 3.45
C TRP A 79 -11.01 26.79 3.47
N SER A 80 -9.71 26.66 3.75
CA SER A 80 -8.65 27.63 3.53
C SER A 80 -7.35 26.85 3.30
N ALA A 81 -6.30 27.50 2.78
CA ALA A 81 -5.01 26.82 2.60
C ALA A 81 -4.45 26.26 3.93
N ASP A 82 -4.60 27.02 5.03
CA ASP A 82 -4.15 26.61 6.35
C ASP A 82 -4.99 25.45 6.92
N ASN A 83 -6.32 25.52 6.77
CA ASN A 83 -7.21 24.45 7.25
C ASN A 83 -7.05 23.17 6.43
N GLU A 84 -6.79 23.28 5.13
CA GLU A 84 -6.46 22.13 4.28
C GLU A 84 -5.17 21.44 4.75
N GLY A 85 -4.10 22.21 4.95
CA GLY A 85 -2.84 21.69 5.47
C GLY A 85 -2.98 21.06 6.86
N ALA A 86 -3.71 21.73 7.76
CA ALA A 86 -3.97 21.27 9.11
C ALA A 86 -4.78 19.97 9.14
N ALA A 87 -5.88 19.89 8.40
CA ALA A 87 -6.75 18.70 8.35
C ALA A 87 -6.02 17.49 7.78
N VAL A 88 -5.32 17.64 6.66
CA VAL A 88 -4.54 16.54 6.08
C VAL A 88 -3.43 16.09 7.05
N SER A 89 -2.78 17.01 7.75
CA SER A 89 -1.74 16.70 8.73
C SER A 89 -2.29 15.99 9.96
N GLY A 90 -3.46 16.38 10.46
CA GLY A 90 -4.14 15.70 11.56
C GLY A 90 -4.49 14.25 11.19
N ALA A 91 -5.04 14.04 9.99
CA ALA A 91 -5.40 12.71 9.50
C ALA A 91 -4.17 11.81 9.30
N ALA A 92 -3.09 12.36 8.72
CA ALA A 92 -1.81 11.67 8.58
C ALA A 92 -1.23 11.30 9.96
N ALA A 93 -1.25 12.22 10.92
CA ALA A 93 -0.73 11.98 12.25
C ALA A 93 -1.50 10.88 12.98
N ALA A 94 -2.83 10.93 12.97
CA ALA A 94 -3.68 9.91 13.59
C ALA A 94 -3.42 8.51 13.01
N THR A 95 -3.39 8.39 11.67
CA THR A 95 -3.19 7.10 11.01
C THR A 95 -1.77 6.57 11.16
N MET A 96 -0.75 7.40 10.95
CA MET A 96 0.65 6.96 11.00
C MET A 96 1.07 6.58 12.42
N THR A 97 0.66 7.32 13.44
CA THR A 97 1.01 6.98 14.83
C THR A 97 0.28 5.72 15.31
N ALA A 98 -0.94 5.47 14.82
CA ALA A 98 -1.66 4.23 15.10
C ALA A 98 -1.07 3.01 14.38
N LEU A 99 -0.66 3.16 13.11
CA LEU A 99 -0.15 2.06 12.29
C LEU A 99 1.34 1.79 12.50
N TYR A 100 2.11 2.79 12.92
CA TYR A 100 3.56 2.72 13.12
C TYR A 100 3.96 3.38 14.45
N PRO A 101 3.55 2.83 15.60
CA PRO A 101 3.84 3.40 16.93
C PRO A 101 5.33 3.65 17.17
N ASP A 102 6.22 2.78 16.66
CA ASP A 102 7.67 2.93 16.77
C ASP A 102 8.23 4.19 16.08
N PHE A 103 7.48 4.80 15.16
CA PHE A 103 7.89 5.97 14.39
C PHE A 103 7.10 7.23 14.75
N ARG A 104 6.47 7.27 15.93
CA ARG A 104 5.73 8.46 16.40
C ARG A 104 6.59 9.73 16.40
N THR A 105 7.84 9.64 16.84
CA THR A 105 8.78 10.77 16.85
C THR A 105 9.00 11.35 15.45
N LEU A 106 9.04 10.51 14.41
CA LEU A 106 9.14 10.98 13.03
C LEU A 106 7.91 11.81 12.62
N VAL A 107 6.71 11.42 13.05
CA VAL A 107 5.48 12.20 12.81
C VAL A 107 5.56 13.54 13.53
N ASP A 108 5.89 13.51 14.82
CA ASP A 108 5.97 14.71 15.67
C ASP A 108 7.00 15.71 15.09
N ASP A 109 8.15 15.22 14.60
CA ASP A 109 9.18 16.03 13.96
C ASP A 109 8.69 16.69 12.67
N MET A 110 7.97 15.95 11.82
CA MET A 110 7.40 16.50 10.59
C MET A 110 6.31 17.53 10.89
N LEU A 111 5.50 17.32 11.93
CA LEU A 111 4.47 18.28 12.37
C LEU A 111 5.07 19.61 12.84
N ARG A 112 6.24 19.60 13.49
CA ARG A 112 6.95 20.82 13.90
C ARG A 112 7.35 21.72 12.72
N GLY A 113 7.46 21.16 11.52
CA GLY A 113 7.73 21.91 10.29
C GLY A 113 6.54 22.72 9.78
N PHE A 114 5.35 22.56 10.36
CA PHE A 114 4.15 23.27 9.95
C PHE A 114 3.72 24.32 10.97
N GLN A 115 3.23 25.45 10.45
CA GLN A 115 2.68 26.54 11.26
C GLN A 115 1.19 26.70 10.95
N PHE A 116 0.36 25.83 11.54
CA PHE A 116 -1.10 25.91 11.37
C PHE A 116 -1.80 26.65 12.53
N GLY A 117 -1.06 27.13 13.53
CA GLY A 117 -1.58 27.66 14.79
C GLY A 117 -1.85 26.55 15.81
N ALA A 118 -1.42 26.73 17.05
CA ALA A 118 -1.71 25.78 18.13
C ALA A 118 -3.22 25.68 18.35
N GLY A 119 -3.76 24.46 18.43
CA GLY A 119 -5.20 24.25 18.61
C GLY A 119 -6.05 24.53 17.37
N ASN A 120 -5.47 24.52 16.16
CA ASN A 120 -6.25 24.67 14.93
C ASN A 120 -7.37 23.60 14.86
N PRO A 121 -8.65 23.98 14.78
CA PRO A 121 -9.77 23.04 14.78
C PRO A 121 -9.79 22.14 13.55
N ALA A 122 -9.17 22.53 12.44
CA ALA A 122 -9.06 21.69 11.25
C ALA A 122 -8.08 20.53 11.46
N PHE A 123 -7.03 20.74 12.26
CA PHE A 123 -6.15 19.64 12.66
C PHE A 123 -6.90 18.60 13.50
N ASP A 124 -7.67 19.04 14.48
CA ASP A 124 -8.50 18.15 15.32
C ASP A 124 -9.57 17.43 14.48
N PHE A 125 -10.23 18.13 13.55
CA PHE A 125 -11.14 17.51 12.57
C PHE A 125 -10.44 16.39 11.79
N GLY A 126 -9.27 16.69 11.19
CA GLY A 126 -8.49 15.70 10.46
C GLY A 126 -8.05 14.52 11.31
N PHE A 127 -7.61 14.77 12.54
CA PHE A 127 -7.22 13.74 13.50
C PHE A 127 -8.39 12.80 13.81
N LYS A 128 -9.59 13.34 14.05
CA LYS A 128 -10.81 12.57 14.29
C LYS A 128 -11.22 11.74 13.07
N VAL A 129 -11.14 12.29 11.85
CA VAL A 129 -11.37 11.55 10.60
C VAL A 129 -10.38 10.38 10.47
N GLY A 130 -9.08 10.63 10.71
CA GLY A 130 -8.06 9.58 10.66
C GLY A 130 -8.28 8.48 11.70
N ALA A 131 -8.63 8.86 12.93
CA ALA A 131 -8.97 7.91 13.99
C ALA A 131 -10.20 7.06 13.63
N ALA A 132 -11.26 7.68 13.08
CA ALA A 132 -12.47 6.97 12.65
C ALA A 132 -12.17 5.93 11.55
N ILE A 133 -11.28 6.26 10.61
CA ILE A 133 -10.87 5.31 9.57
C ILE A 133 -10.05 4.17 10.17
N VAL A 134 -9.09 4.44 11.07
CA VAL A 134 -8.36 3.38 11.80
C VAL A 134 -9.35 2.48 12.54
N ASP A 135 -10.32 3.06 13.25
CA ASP A 135 -11.33 2.33 14.01
C ASP A 135 -12.21 1.45 13.13
N SER A 136 -12.60 1.95 11.95
CA SER A 136 -13.36 1.16 10.96
C SER A 136 -12.60 -0.09 10.47
N ARG A 137 -11.28 -0.14 10.68
CA ARG A 137 -10.38 -1.21 10.25
C ARG A 137 -9.82 -2.04 11.41
N LYS A 138 -10.14 -1.75 12.67
CA LYS A 138 -9.63 -2.52 13.84
C LYS A 138 -10.01 -4.00 13.84
N SER A 139 -11.19 -4.31 13.31
CA SER A 139 -11.75 -5.67 13.27
C SER A 139 -11.99 -6.13 11.84
N ASP A 140 -11.10 -5.75 10.93
CA ASP A 140 -11.21 -6.10 9.51
C ASP A 140 -10.62 -7.47 9.15
N GLY A 141 -10.16 -8.25 10.14
CA GLY A 141 -9.53 -9.56 9.94
C GLY A 141 -8.01 -9.51 9.77
N SER A 142 -7.36 -8.33 9.74
CA SER A 142 -5.90 -8.24 9.50
C SER A 142 -5.04 -8.77 10.65
N SER A 143 -5.61 -9.00 11.82
CA SER A 143 -4.95 -9.60 12.99
C SER A 143 -5.15 -11.12 13.09
N ASP A 144 -5.89 -11.72 12.16
CA ASP A 144 -6.14 -13.16 12.16
C ASP A 144 -4.89 -13.91 11.69
N SER A 145 -4.15 -14.44 12.66
CA SER A 145 -2.97 -15.28 12.45
C SER A 145 -3.31 -16.75 12.25
N GLY A 146 -4.60 -17.10 12.10
CA GLY A 146 -5.14 -18.45 12.29
C GLY A 146 -4.43 -19.59 11.55
N GLY A 147 -4.79 -20.81 11.94
CA GLY A 147 -4.15 -22.03 11.46
C GLY A 147 -4.22 -22.19 9.93
N VAL A 148 -3.15 -22.76 9.38
CA VAL A 148 -3.09 -23.20 8.00
C VAL A 148 -3.32 -24.71 7.96
N ASP A 149 -4.07 -25.19 6.97
CA ASP A 149 -4.16 -26.62 6.69
C ASP A 149 -2.75 -27.20 6.42
N PRO A 150 -2.50 -28.49 6.70
CA PRO A 150 -1.23 -29.14 6.40
C PRO A 150 -0.79 -28.89 4.94
N ILE A 151 0.38 -28.26 4.80
CA ILE A 151 0.94 -27.86 3.50
C ILE A 151 1.88 -28.93 2.91
N ASP A 152 2.24 -29.96 3.66
CA ASP A 152 3.25 -30.97 3.31
C ASP A 152 2.80 -31.97 2.21
N ALA A 153 1.52 -31.96 1.85
CA ALA A 153 0.99 -32.77 0.76
C ALA A 153 1.70 -32.47 -0.59
N TYR A 154 1.77 -33.50 -1.44
CA TYR A 154 2.29 -33.34 -2.80
C TYR A 154 1.42 -32.32 -3.56
N TRP A 155 2.05 -31.39 -4.28
CA TRP A 155 1.40 -30.27 -5.00
C TRP A 155 0.80 -29.15 -4.14
N ARG A 156 1.15 -29.07 -2.86
CA ARG A 156 0.89 -27.91 -2.00
C ARG A 156 2.18 -27.10 -1.79
N HIS A 157 2.04 -25.89 -1.23
CA HIS A 157 3.17 -25.08 -0.83
C HIS A 157 4.08 -25.86 0.11
N ARG A 158 5.40 -25.73 -0.02
CA ARG A 158 6.35 -26.35 0.91
C ARG A 158 7.28 -25.27 1.38
N GLU A 159 7.65 -25.34 2.67
CA GLU A 159 8.66 -24.47 3.23
C GLU A 159 9.96 -24.58 2.43
N ASP A 160 10.71 -23.48 2.41
CA ASP A 160 12.00 -23.44 1.73
C ASP A 160 12.90 -24.55 2.28
N PRO A 161 13.44 -25.46 1.43
CA PRO A 161 14.30 -26.55 1.87
C PRO A 161 15.63 -26.07 2.49
N THR A 162 15.92 -24.77 2.39
CA THR A 162 17.09 -24.11 2.97
C THR A 162 16.76 -23.16 4.12
N ASP A 163 15.47 -22.92 4.39
CA ASP A 163 14.98 -22.13 5.53
C ASP A 163 13.67 -22.71 6.09
N PHE A 164 13.81 -23.73 6.92
CA PHE A 164 12.70 -24.36 7.66
C PHE A 164 12.06 -23.46 8.72
N THR A 165 12.49 -22.20 8.85
CA THR A 165 11.94 -21.24 9.82
C THR A 165 11.17 -20.09 9.15
N GLN A 166 11.06 -20.10 7.82
CA GLN A 166 10.41 -19.04 7.04
C GLN A 166 8.94 -18.80 7.45
N GLY A 167 8.19 -19.89 7.67
CA GLY A 167 6.76 -19.85 7.95
C GLY A 167 5.92 -19.26 6.81
N LEU A 168 4.63 -18.98 7.08
CA LEU A 168 3.73 -18.36 6.11
C LEU A 168 3.43 -16.91 6.47
N LEU A 169 3.57 -16.01 5.49
CA LEU A 169 3.14 -14.62 5.63
C LEU A 169 1.63 -14.51 5.41
N GLY A 170 0.89 -14.18 6.47
CA GLY A 170 -0.54 -13.85 6.38
C GLY A 170 -1.42 -14.97 5.82
N PRO A 171 -1.43 -16.19 6.40
CA PRO A 171 -2.17 -17.33 5.85
C PRO A 171 -3.68 -17.08 5.67
N ARG A 172 -4.27 -16.19 6.47
CA ARG A 172 -5.69 -15.81 6.40
C ARG A 172 -5.92 -14.42 5.83
N TRP A 173 -4.91 -13.82 5.20
CA TRP A 173 -5.00 -12.44 4.72
C TRP A 173 -6.11 -12.23 3.68
N GLY A 174 -6.46 -13.25 2.91
CA GLY A 174 -7.60 -13.20 1.98
C GLY A 174 -8.98 -13.06 2.63
N ALA A 175 -9.09 -13.21 3.95
CA ALA A 175 -10.31 -12.95 4.71
C ALA A 175 -10.41 -11.50 5.21
N VAL A 176 -9.39 -10.67 4.98
CA VAL A 176 -9.44 -9.26 5.36
C VAL A 176 -10.57 -8.55 4.60
N LYS A 177 -11.37 -7.75 5.29
CA LYS A 177 -12.46 -6.98 4.68
C LYS A 177 -11.90 -6.08 3.57
N LEU A 178 -12.45 -6.14 2.37
CA LEU A 178 -12.07 -5.24 1.27
C LEU A 178 -12.34 -3.76 1.62
N PHE A 179 -11.64 -2.85 0.97
CA PHE A 179 -11.81 -1.40 1.07
C PHE A 179 -12.88 -0.91 0.10
N SER A 180 -12.72 -1.14 -1.19
CA SER A 180 -13.65 -0.63 -2.22
C SER A 180 -14.21 -1.72 -3.13
N ALA A 181 -13.46 -2.81 -3.35
CA ALA A 181 -13.95 -3.94 -4.11
C ALA A 181 -15.12 -4.63 -3.38
N ALA A 182 -16.14 -5.02 -4.15
CA ALA A 182 -17.32 -5.70 -3.61
C ALA A 182 -17.04 -7.17 -3.25
N ALA A 183 -16.14 -7.81 -4.00
CA ALA A 183 -15.72 -9.19 -3.80
C ALA A 183 -14.36 -9.44 -4.48
N ILE A 184 -13.68 -10.49 -4.04
CA ILE A 184 -12.51 -11.04 -4.74
C ILE A 184 -13.02 -11.73 -6.02
N PRO A 185 -12.50 -11.38 -7.20
CA PRO A 185 -12.91 -12.04 -8.45
C PRO A 185 -12.52 -13.53 -8.44
N PRO A 186 -13.25 -14.39 -9.16
CA PRO A 186 -12.91 -15.80 -9.25
C PRO A 186 -11.50 -15.98 -9.82
N GLN A 187 -10.68 -16.78 -9.14
CA GLN A 187 -9.33 -17.10 -9.59
C GLN A 187 -9.37 -18.22 -10.64
N ASN A 188 -8.49 -18.12 -11.63
CA ASN A 188 -8.32 -19.21 -12.61
C ASN A 188 -7.76 -20.45 -11.91
N ALA A 189 -8.23 -21.63 -12.35
CA ALA A 189 -7.65 -22.88 -11.88
C ALA A 189 -6.17 -22.96 -12.27
N HIS A 190 -5.32 -23.39 -11.34
CA HIS A 190 -3.92 -23.67 -11.63
C HIS A 190 -3.80 -24.88 -12.58
N PRO A 191 -2.76 -24.93 -13.44
CA PRO A 191 -2.52 -26.09 -14.30
C PRO A 191 -2.48 -27.39 -13.49
N ALA A 192 -3.22 -28.41 -13.96
CA ALA A 192 -3.21 -29.72 -13.33
C ALA A 192 -1.76 -30.25 -13.27
N PRO A 193 -1.31 -30.84 -12.16
CA PRO A 193 0.05 -31.31 -12.05
C PRO A 193 0.43 -32.29 -13.16
N ARG A 194 1.65 -32.15 -13.69
CA ARG A 194 2.19 -32.93 -14.83
C ARG A 194 1.45 -32.77 -16.16
N SER A 195 0.44 -31.91 -16.25
CA SER A 195 -0.15 -31.51 -17.54
C SER A 195 0.90 -30.83 -18.43
N ALA A 196 0.65 -30.76 -19.74
CA ALA A 196 1.51 -30.03 -20.66
C ALA A 196 1.72 -28.56 -20.21
N ALA A 197 0.66 -27.91 -19.74
CA ALA A 197 0.72 -26.54 -19.21
C ALA A 197 1.59 -26.44 -17.95
N TYR A 198 1.47 -27.40 -17.02
CA TYR A 198 2.31 -27.46 -15.82
C TYR A 198 3.79 -27.65 -16.18
N ASN A 199 4.10 -28.62 -17.04
CA ASN A 199 5.48 -28.92 -17.42
C ASN A 199 6.12 -27.73 -18.18
N ASN A 200 5.35 -27.07 -19.04
CA ASN A 200 5.81 -25.86 -19.73
C ASN A 200 6.16 -24.72 -18.76
N ALA A 201 5.29 -24.43 -17.78
CA ALA A 201 5.56 -23.40 -16.77
C ALA A 201 6.75 -23.77 -15.87
N HIS A 202 6.87 -25.04 -15.50
CA HIS A 202 8.01 -25.54 -14.72
C HIS A 202 9.34 -25.42 -15.48
N ASP A 203 9.36 -25.74 -16.77
CA ASP A 203 10.55 -25.62 -17.61
C ASP A 203 10.92 -24.15 -17.84
N GLU A 204 9.94 -23.26 -17.99
CA GLU A 204 10.16 -21.81 -18.05
C GLU A 204 10.86 -21.29 -16.79
N VAL A 205 10.33 -21.61 -15.61
CA VAL A 205 10.92 -21.20 -14.32
C VAL A 205 12.34 -21.74 -14.16
N ARG A 206 12.62 -22.96 -14.61
CA ARG A 206 13.97 -23.52 -14.56
C ARG A 206 14.95 -22.76 -15.46
N VAL A 207 14.57 -22.47 -16.70
CA VAL A 207 15.46 -21.79 -17.66
C VAL A 207 15.60 -20.30 -17.34
N LYS A 208 14.52 -19.62 -16.95
CA LYS A 208 14.48 -18.18 -16.67
C LYS A 208 14.83 -17.82 -15.22
N GLY A 209 14.62 -18.71 -14.25
CA GLY A 209 14.82 -18.45 -12.82
C GLY A 209 16.17 -18.90 -12.25
N SER A 210 16.89 -19.80 -12.94
CA SER A 210 18.16 -20.35 -12.42
C SER A 210 19.23 -19.27 -12.16
N LYS A 211 19.97 -19.41 -11.06
CA LYS A 211 21.13 -18.55 -10.74
C LYS A 211 22.27 -18.74 -11.74
N ASN A 212 22.64 -20.00 -11.97
CA ASN A 212 23.62 -20.42 -12.96
C ASN A 212 22.95 -21.43 -13.89
N PRO A 213 22.76 -21.16 -15.18
CA PRO A 213 22.24 -22.17 -16.08
C PRO A 213 23.27 -23.29 -16.23
N THR A 214 22.89 -24.51 -15.88
CA THR A 214 23.69 -25.70 -16.20
C THR A 214 23.26 -26.24 -17.56
N SER A 215 24.23 -26.62 -18.39
CA SER A 215 23.98 -27.37 -19.62
C SER A 215 23.16 -28.62 -19.29
N GLY A 216 22.06 -28.83 -20.03
CA GLY A 216 21.16 -29.95 -19.80
C GLY A 216 19.93 -29.65 -18.93
N THR A 217 19.67 -28.39 -18.56
CA THR A 217 18.37 -28.01 -17.97
C THR A 217 17.25 -28.25 -19.00
N PRO A 218 16.27 -29.15 -18.73
CA PRO A 218 15.14 -29.38 -19.63
C PRO A 218 14.32 -28.11 -19.84
N GLY A 219 13.85 -27.87 -21.06
CA GLY A 219 13.15 -26.63 -21.45
C GLY A 219 13.67 -25.97 -22.73
N VAL A 220 14.09 -26.75 -23.72
CA VAL A 220 14.72 -26.29 -24.99
C VAL A 220 13.92 -25.23 -25.77
N THR A 221 12.65 -25.04 -25.45
CA THR A 221 11.77 -24.02 -26.05
C THR A 221 11.98 -22.62 -25.48
N PHE A 222 12.60 -22.49 -24.30
CA PHE A 222 12.88 -21.19 -23.67
C PHE A 222 14.34 -20.80 -23.84
N SER A 223 14.58 -19.52 -24.12
CA SER A 223 15.92 -18.94 -24.06
C SER A 223 16.34 -18.69 -22.61
N GLN A 224 17.63 -18.82 -22.31
CA GLN A 224 18.17 -18.47 -21.00
C GLN A 224 17.86 -17.01 -20.63
N ARG A 225 17.77 -16.73 -19.32
CA ARG A 225 17.60 -15.36 -18.81
C ARG A 225 18.76 -14.48 -19.27
N SER A 226 18.43 -13.44 -20.01
CA SER A 226 19.35 -12.40 -20.45
C SER A 226 19.77 -11.47 -19.29
N PRO A 227 20.88 -10.73 -19.45
CA PRO A 227 21.24 -9.68 -18.49
C PRO A 227 20.14 -8.63 -18.31
N PHE A 228 19.43 -8.25 -19.38
CA PHE A 228 18.34 -7.28 -19.29
C PHE A 228 17.15 -7.81 -18.47
N GLU A 229 16.72 -9.06 -18.69
CA GLU A 229 15.67 -9.68 -17.86
C GLU A 229 16.07 -9.74 -16.38
N THR A 230 17.37 -9.93 -16.08
CA THR A 230 17.88 -9.88 -14.70
C THR A 230 17.71 -8.48 -14.08
N ILE A 231 18.02 -7.42 -14.84
CA ILE A 231 17.83 -6.03 -14.39
C ILE A 231 16.36 -5.74 -14.15
N VAL A 232 15.47 -6.17 -15.06
CA VAL A 232 14.02 -6.00 -14.90
C VAL A 232 13.52 -6.69 -13.64
N GLY A 233 13.98 -7.93 -13.36
CA GLY A 233 13.64 -8.64 -12.12
C GLY A 233 14.05 -7.87 -10.87
N PHE A 234 15.28 -7.36 -10.80
CA PHE A 234 15.75 -6.59 -9.65
C PHE A 234 15.08 -5.22 -9.50
N TYR A 235 14.74 -4.57 -10.62
CA TYR A 235 14.08 -3.26 -10.59
C TYR A 235 12.76 -3.30 -9.83
N TRP A 236 11.97 -4.37 -10.01
CA TRP A 236 10.65 -4.53 -9.43
C TRP A 236 10.62 -5.24 -8.06
N ALA A 237 11.75 -5.76 -7.59
CA ALA A 237 11.84 -6.62 -6.40
C ALA A 237 11.24 -5.98 -5.14
N TYR A 238 11.96 -5.04 -4.51
CA TYR A 238 11.52 -4.40 -3.26
C TYR A 238 11.02 -5.43 -2.21
N ASP A 239 11.73 -6.55 -2.04
CA ASP A 239 11.27 -7.68 -1.22
C ASP A 239 11.46 -7.48 0.30
N GLY A 240 11.13 -6.29 0.82
CA GLY A 240 11.31 -5.96 2.24
C GLY A 240 12.78 -5.81 2.64
N ALA A 241 13.67 -5.59 1.67
CA ALA A 241 15.10 -5.46 1.93
C ALA A 241 15.41 -4.22 2.78
N SER A 242 16.47 -4.34 3.60
CA SER A 242 16.91 -3.28 4.50
C SER A 242 17.15 -1.97 3.75
N GLN A 243 16.64 -0.86 4.29
CA GLN A 243 16.68 0.47 3.68
C GLN A 243 15.89 0.63 2.36
N ILE A 244 15.18 -0.40 1.88
CA ILE A 244 14.41 -0.35 0.63
C ILE A 244 12.90 -0.37 0.90
N GLY A 245 12.39 -1.30 1.71
CA GLY A 245 10.95 -1.47 1.96
C GLY A 245 10.28 -2.46 0.99
N THR A 246 8.96 -2.35 0.82
CA THR A 246 8.10 -3.32 0.09
C THR A 246 7.65 -2.81 -1.30
N PRO A 247 7.11 -3.66 -2.20
CA PRO A 247 6.65 -3.21 -3.53
C PRO A 247 5.64 -2.06 -3.52
N PRO A 248 4.66 -1.98 -2.58
CA PRO A 248 3.79 -0.80 -2.45
C PRO A 248 4.54 0.53 -2.32
N ARG A 249 5.76 0.53 -1.79
CA ARG A 249 6.61 1.72 -1.74
C ARG A 249 7.08 2.14 -3.13
N LEU A 250 7.60 1.21 -3.92
CA LEU A 250 8.02 1.46 -5.30
C LEU A 250 6.86 2.00 -6.14
N TYR A 251 5.69 1.37 -6.05
CA TYR A 251 4.51 1.81 -6.80
C TYR A 251 4.11 3.25 -6.45
N ASN A 252 4.14 3.62 -5.17
CA ASN A 252 3.92 5.02 -4.77
C ASN A 252 5.02 5.96 -5.29
N GLN A 253 6.29 5.54 -5.33
CA GLN A 253 7.37 6.37 -5.92
C GLN A 253 7.11 6.67 -7.39
N ILE A 254 6.66 5.67 -8.16
CA ILE A 254 6.26 5.84 -9.56
C ILE A 254 5.05 6.78 -9.68
N VAL A 255 4.02 6.61 -8.84
CA VAL A 255 2.84 7.48 -8.85
C VAL A 255 3.18 8.93 -8.52
N ARG A 256 4.08 9.17 -7.57
CA ARG A 256 4.56 10.52 -7.24
C ARG A 256 5.21 11.18 -8.44
N ASP A 257 6.02 10.44 -9.18
CA ASP A 257 6.67 10.91 -10.40
C ASP A 257 5.67 11.18 -11.53
N ILE A 258 4.67 10.30 -11.72
CA ILE A 258 3.54 10.54 -12.64
C ILE A 258 2.82 11.85 -12.28
N ILE A 259 2.47 12.07 -11.00
CA ILE A 259 1.82 13.31 -10.57
C ILE A 259 2.73 14.52 -10.82
N ALA A 260 4.03 14.41 -10.52
CA ALA A 260 4.96 15.51 -10.68
C ALA A 260 5.12 15.95 -12.15
N ARG A 261 5.05 15.01 -13.09
CA ARG A 261 5.20 15.30 -14.54
C ARG A 261 3.90 15.75 -15.20
N ASN A 262 2.75 15.26 -14.73
CA ASN A 262 1.49 15.43 -15.45
C ASN A 262 0.52 16.41 -14.78
N ILE A 263 0.76 16.83 -13.53
CA ILE A 263 -0.17 17.65 -12.77
C ILE A 263 0.53 18.86 -12.15
N THR A 264 0.18 20.04 -12.63
CA THR A 264 0.73 21.32 -12.21
C THR A 264 -0.39 22.26 -11.75
N GLY A 265 -0.03 23.43 -11.21
CA GLY A 265 -0.99 24.45 -10.81
C GLY A 265 -1.87 24.08 -9.62
N SER A 266 -3.04 24.72 -9.55
CA SER A 266 -3.99 24.64 -8.43
C SER A 266 -4.59 23.25 -8.21
N ASP A 267 -4.66 22.43 -9.26
CA ASP A 267 -5.29 21.11 -9.19
C ASP A 267 -4.40 20.07 -8.49
N ARG A 268 -3.10 20.34 -8.36
CA ARG A 268 -2.12 19.35 -7.90
C ARG A 268 -2.44 18.78 -6.53
N ALA A 269 -2.93 19.59 -5.59
CA ALA A 269 -3.28 19.11 -4.24
C ALA A 269 -4.45 18.12 -4.28
N ALA A 270 -5.54 18.50 -4.95
CA ALA A 270 -6.73 17.66 -5.07
C ALA A 270 -6.48 16.39 -5.88
N ALA A 271 -5.75 16.52 -6.99
CA ALA A 271 -5.35 15.36 -7.79
C ALA A 271 -4.46 14.41 -7.00
N SER A 272 -3.53 14.92 -6.20
CA SER A 272 -2.67 14.09 -5.36
C SER A 272 -3.47 13.34 -4.30
N ALA A 273 -4.37 14.03 -3.59
CA ALA A 273 -5.22 13.42 -2.57
C ALA A 273 -6.11 12.32 -3.17
N ARG A 274 -6.72 12.60 -4.33
CA ARG A 274 -7.60 11.66 -5.02
C ARG A 274 -6.84 10.45 -5.59
N LEU A 275 -5.80 10.69 -6.38
CA LEU A 275 -5.07 9.63 -7.08
C LEU A 275 -4.35 8.70 -6.11
N LEU A 276 -3.69 9.25 -5.07
CA LEU A 276 -3.02 8.42 -4.07
C LEU A 276 -4.00 7.60 -3.25
N ALA A 277 -5.20 8.11 -2.94
CA ALA A 277 -6.23 7.32 -2.28
C ALA A 277 -6.70 6.16 -3.17
N LEU A 278 -7.06 6.44 -4.43
CA LEU A 278 -7.51 5.42 -5.38
C LEU A 278 -6.48 4.30 -5.57
N ILE A 279 -5.22 4.66 -5.80
CA ILE A 279 -4.17 3.67 -6.05
C ILE A 279 -3.84 2.87 -4.80
N ASN A 280 -3.74 3.50 -3.62
CA ASN A 280 -3.42 2.77 -2.40
C ASN A 280 -4.59 1.89 -1.94
N VAL A 281 -5.83 2.29 -2.15
CA VAL A 281 -7.01 1.44 -1.93
C VAL A 281 -7.00 0.24 -2.89
N ALA A 282 -6.75 0.47 -4.18
CA ALA A 282 -6.64 -0.61 -5.15
C ALA A 282 -5.51 -1.60 -4.81
N MET A 283 -4.35 -1.11 -4.36
CA MET A 283 -3.25 -1.97 -3.89
C MET A 283 -3.58 -2.68 -2.57
N GLY A 284 -4.36 -2.05 -1.70
CA GLY A 284 -4.87 -2.68 -0.48
C GLY A 284 -5.73 -3.89 -0.82
N ASP A 285 -6.74 -3.71 -1.69
CA ASP A 285 -7.63 -4.79 -2.13
C ASP A 285 -6.90 -5.84 -2.97
N ALA A 286 -5.95 -5.45 -3.81
CA ALA A 286 -5.10 -6.38 -4.55
C ALA A 286 -4.19 -7.21 -3.63
N GLY A 287 -3.81 -6.68 -2.46
CA GLY A 287 -3.07 -7.45 -1.45
C GLY A 287 -3.95 -8.39 -0.63
N ILE A 288 -5.27 -8.21 -0.67
CA ILE A 288 -6.26 -9.09 -0.03
C ILE A 288 -6.65 -10.23 -0.99
N ALA A 289 -6.85 -9.93 -2.27
CA ALA A 289 -7.25 -10.89 -3.30
C ALA A 289 -6.16 -11.93 -3.61
#